data_AF-A0A7G5ZH14-F1
#
_entry.id   AF-A0A7G5ZH14-F1
#
_cell.length_a   1.000
_cell.length_b   1.000
_cell.length_c   1.000
_cell.angle_alpha   90.00
_cell.angle_beta   90.00
_cell.angle_gamma   90.00
#
_symmetry.space_group_name_H-M   'P 1'
#
loop_
_entity.id
_entity.type
_entity.pdbx_description
1 polymer ?
#
loop_
_entity_poly.entity_id
_entity_poly.type
_entity_poly.pdbx_seq_one_letter_code
_entity_poly.pdbx_strand_id
1 'polypeptide(L)' 'MPTDLARGHALIRAAAEKGYAEAQFSLGAILLEGEGPLAADPDASERWVRKAAAQGHPEACRIVGLMA' A
#
# COMPACT_ATOMS: atom_id res chain seq x y z
N MET A 1 20.35 -14.71 2.57
CA MET A 1 19.01 -15.34 2.50
C MET A 1 18.10 -14.33 1.83
N PRO A 2 17.46 -14.64 0.69
CA PRO A 2 16.51 -13.72 0.06
C PRO A 2 15.40 -13.45 1.07
N THR A 3 15.37 -12.22 1.55
CA THR A 3 14.77 -11.79 2.81
C THR A 3 13.26 -11.98 2.76
N ASP A 4 12.65 -12.48 3.85
CA ASP A 4 11.20 -12.67 4.01
C ASP A 4 10.34 -11.49 3.54
N LEU A 5 10.91 -10.27 3.51
CA LEU A 5 10.37 -9.07 2.88
C LEU A 5 9.74 -9.30 1.50
N ALA A 6 10.40 -10.04 0.59
CA ALA A 6 9.86 -10.26 -0.75
C ALA A 6 8.56 -11.11 -0.72
N ARG A 7 8.49 -12.10 0.18
CA ARG A 7 7.28 -12.90 0.41
C ARG A 7 6.20 -12.07 1.11
N GLY A 8 6.58 -11.25 2.08
CA GLY A 8 5.68 -10.30 2.75
C GLY A 8 5.02 -9.35 1.75
N HIS A 9 5.79 -8.74 0.87
CA HIS A 9 5.28 -7.84 -0.17
C HIS A 9 4.34 -8.56 -1.15
N ALA A 10 4.65 -9.81 -1.52
CA ALA A 10 3.78 -10.61 -2.38
C ALA A 10 2.43 -10.93 -1.70
N LEU A 11 2.44 -11.26 -0.41
CA LEU A 11 1.22 -11.51 0.36
C LEU A 11 0.38 -10.25 0.52
N ILE A 12 1.01 -9.10 0.81
CA ILE A 12 0.33 -7.81 0.90
C ILE A 12 -0.29 -7.44 -0.44
N ARG A 13 0.43 -7.62 -1.56
CA ARG A 13 -0.12 -7.38 -2.89
C ARG A 13 -1.34 -8.27 -3.16
N ALA A 14 -1.25 -9.56 -2.87
CA ALA A 14 -2.37 -10.48 -3.07
C ALA A 14 -3.59 -10.10 -2.22
N ALA A 15 -3.38 -9.64 -0.98
CA ALA A 15 -4.47 -9.15 -0.13
C ALA A 15 -5.04 -7.81 -0.62
N ALA A 16 -4.19 -6.89 -1.09
CA ALA A 16 -4.62 -5.62 -1.66
C ALA A 16 -5.50 -5.82 -2.92
N GLU A 17 -5.11 -6.77 -3.77
CA GLU A 17 -5.88 -7.19 -4.96
C GLU A 17 -7.21 -7.85 -4.61
N LYS A 18 -7.27 -8.59 -3.49
CA LYS A 18 -8.53 -9.14 -2.94
C LYS A 18 -9.46 -8.08 -2.34
N GLY A 19 -9.01 -6.83 -2.26
CA GLY A 19 -9.83 -5.73 -1.74
C GLY A 19 -9.61 -5.42 -0.26
N TYR A 20 -8.67 -6.06 0.44
CA TYR A 20 -8.45 -5.74 1.86
C TYR A 20 -7.90 -4.32 2.03
N ALA A 21 -8.67 -3.43 2.65
CA ALA A 21 -8.33 -2.02 2.78
C ALA A 21 -7.01 -1.78 3.54
N GLU A 22 -6.76 -2.57 4.58
CA GLU A 22 -5.50 -2.54 5.34
C GLU A 22 -4.31 -2.93 4.45
N ALA A 23 -4.44 -4.00 3.65
CA ALA A 23 -3.39 -4.42 2.73
C ALA A 23 -3.15 -3.42 1.60
N GLN A 24 -4.19 -2.76 1.10
CA GLN A 24 -4.06 -1.67 0.12
C GLN A 24 -3.29 -0.49 0.71
N PHE A 25 -3.57 -0.12 1.96
CA PHE A 25 -2.81 0.91 2.66
C PHE A 25 -1.34 0.50 2.84
N SER A 26 -1.08 -0.72 3.32
CA SER A 26 0.29 -1.23 3.50
C SER A 26 1.07 -1.30 2.18
N LEU A 27 0.42 -1.74 1.09
CA LEU A 27 1.05 -1.75 -0.23
C LEU A 27 1.40 -0.33 -0.69
N GLY A 28 0.50 0.62 -0.41
CA GLY A 28 0.76 2.04 -0.67
C GLY A 28 1.96 2.56 0.11
N ALA A 29 2.08 2.23 1.40
CA ALA A 29 3.23 2.62 2.22
C ALA A 29 4.55 2.03 1.68
N ILE A 30 4.57 0.74 1.33
CA ILE A 30 5.75 0.07 0.75
C ILE A 30 6.18 0.73 -0.56
N LEU A 31 5.22 1.09 -1.42
CA LEU A 31 5.48 1.79 -2.68
C LEU A 31 5.92 3.25 -2.48
N LEU A 32 5.58 3.88 -1.36
CA LEU A 32 6.01 5.24 -1.04
C LEU A 32 7.46 5.26 -0.52
N GLU A 33 7.78 4.35 0.40
CA GLU A 33 9.12 4.23 0.96
C GLU A 33 10.11 3.60 -0.02
N GLY A 34 9.63 2.76 -0.94
CA GLY A 34 10.50 2.02 -1.86
C GLY A 34 11.35 0.99 -1.11
N GLU A 35 10.73 0.20 -0.23
CA GLU A 35 11.46 -0.78 0.57
C GLU A 35 11.81 -2.06 -0.22
N GLY A 36 13.08 -2.47 -0.11
CA GLY A 36 13.58 -3.73 -0.65
C GLY A 36 13.70 -3.73 -2.19
N PRO A 37 13.24 -4.79 -2.89
CA PRO A 37 13.36 -4.89 -4.35
C PRO A 37 12.30 -4.11 -5.13
N LEU A 38 11.33 -3.46 -4.47
CA LEU A 38 10.31 -2.65 -5.10
C LEU A 38 10.82 -1.21 -5.23
N ALA A 39 10.81 -0.66 -6.44
CA ALA A 39 11.07 0.75 -6.64
C ALA A 39 9.96 1.58 -5.99
N ALA A 40 10.35 2.71 -5.40
CA ALA A 40 9.38 3.71 -4.98
C ALA A 40 8.55 4.16 -6.18
N ASP A 41 7.23 4.06 -6.05
CA ASP A 41 6.25 4.50 -7.03
C ASP A 41 5.16 5.29 -6.29
N PRO A 42 5.36 6.61 -6.11
CA PRO A 42 4.42 7.48 -5.41
C PRO A 42 3.05 7.49 -6.08
N ASP A 43 2.99 7.41 -7.41
CA ASP A 43 1.73 7.38 -8.17
C ASP A 43 0.96 6.10 -7.87
N ALA A 44 1.63 4.94 -7.84
CA ALA A 44 1.02 3.69 -7.44
C ALA A 44 0.61 3.70 -5.96
N SER A 45 1.43 4.26 -5.08
CA SER A 45 1.10 4.44 -3.67
C SER A 45 -0.22 5.17 -3.51
N GLU A 46 -0.34 6.34 -4.14
CA GLU A 46 -1.54 7.17 -4.05
C GLU A 46 -2.79 6.45 -4.54
N ARG A 47 -2.68 5.67 -5.63
CA ARG A 47 -3.79 4.84 -6.15
C ARG A 47 -4.25 3.81 -5.11
N TRP A 48 -3.33 3.14 -4.43
CA TRP A 48 -3.67 2.14 -3.42
C TRP A 48 -4.23 2.75 -2.14
N VAL A 49 -3.63 3.86 -1.68
CA VAL A 49 -4.12 4.60 -0.52
C VAL A 49 -5.51 5.20 -0.78
N ARG A 50 -5.78 5.73 -1.98
CA ARG A 50 -7.14 6.16 -2.35
C ARG A 50 -8.15 5.02 -2.36
N LYS A 51 -7.78 3.82 -2.81
CA LYS A 51 -8.67 2.65 -2.73
C LYS A 51 -8.96 2.25 -1.28
N ALA A 52 -7.96 2.26 -0.41
CA ALA A 52 -8.15 2.00 1.01
C ALA A 52 -9.06 3.06 1.66
N ALA A 53 -8.88 4.33 1.32
CA ALA A 53 -9.73 5.43 1.79
C ALA A 53 -11.18 5.33 1.28
N ALA A 54 -11.37 4.92 0.03
CA ALA A 54 -12.71 4.68 -0.54
C ALA A 54 -13.46 3.55 0.18
N GLN A 55 -12.74 2.63 0.82
CA GLN A 55 -13.29 1.57 1.66
C GLN A 55 -13.48 1.98 3.13
N GLY A 56 -13.20 3.25 3.47
CA GLY A 56 -13.35 3.77 4.83
C GLY A 56 -12.19 3.43 5.77
N HIS A 57 -11.01 3.07 5.24
CA HIS A 57 -9.84 2.84 6.08
C HIS A 57 -9.41 4.15 6.76
N PRO A 58 -9.47 4.26 8.10
CA PRO A 58 -9.31 5.53 8.81
C PRO A 58 -7.96 6.20 8.53
N GLU A 59 -6.87 5.41 8.52
CA GLU A 59 -5.54 5.93 8.24
C GLU A 59 -5.40 6.41 6.79
N ALA A 60 -6.06 5.73 5.84
CA ALA A 60 -5.98 6.08 4.44
C ALA A 60 -6.81 7.32 4.15
N CYS A 61 -8.01 7.44 4.75
CA CYS A 61 -8.84 8.63 4.70
C CYS A 61 -8.09 9.85 5.25
N ARG A 62 -7.33 9.68 6.35
CA ARG A 62 -6.50 10.76 6.90
C ARG A 62 -5.43 11.20 5.91
N ILE A 63 -4.70 10.25 5.29
CA ILE A 63 -3.67 10.58 4.30
C ILE A 63 -4.28 11.25 3.07
N VAL A 64 -5.34 10.68 2.47
CA VAL A 64 -5.99 11.29 1.29
C VAL A 64 -6.55 12.67 1.60
N GLY A 65 -7.12 12.87 2.80
CA GLY A 65 -7.57 14.19 3.25
C GLY A 65 -6.43 15.21 3.43
N LEU A 66 -5.22 14.75 3.72
CA LEU A 66 -4.00 15.59 3.78
C LEU A 66 -3.35 15.81 2.40
N MET A 67 -3.69 14.99 1.40
CA MET A 67 -3.23 15.13 0.01
C MET A 67 -4.16 16.02 -0.85
N ALA A 68 -5.21 16.60 -0.25
CA ALA A 68 -6.18 17.48 -0.92
C ALA A 68 -5.67 18.91 -1.14
#